data_AF-A0AAD7KYK7-F1
#
_entry.id   AF-A0AAD7KYK7-F1
#
_cell.length_a   1.000
_cell.length_b   1.000
_cell.length_c   1.000
_cell.angle_alpha   90.00
_cell.angle_beta   90.00
_cell.angle_gamma   90.00
#
_symmetry.space_group_name_H-M   'P 1'
#
loop_
_entity.id
_entity.type
_entity.pdbx_description
1 polymer ?
#
loop_
_entity_poly.entity_id
_entity_poly.type
_entity_poly.pdbx_seq_one_letter_code
_entity_poly.pdbx_strand_id
1 'polypeptide(L)' 'MTEIIYSATSLKKLYVLIKKCLRPPYGVVYLAAKKNYVGFNSGARQLRSLVDEEGIFGAHLVNELADRDIWKLFPK' A
#
# COMPACT_ATOMS: atom_id res chain seq x y z
N MET A 1 8.93 1.30 15.45
CA MET A 1 7.99 0.76 14.46
C MET A 1 7.41 1.96 13.71
N THR A 2 7.91 2.27 12.51
CA THR A 2 7.53 3.48 11.76
C THR A 2 6.19 3.26 11.07
N GLU A 3 5.11 3.69 11.71
CA GLU A 3 3.76 3.64 11.14
C GLU A 3 3.65 4.66 10.00
N ILE A 4 3.10 4.24 8.86
CA ILE A 4 2.97 5.10 7.67
C ILE A 4 1.94 6.19 7.99
N ILE A 5 2.40 7.44 8.08
CA ILE A 5 1.58 8.60 8.41
C ILE A 5 0.55 8.82 7.29
N TYR A 6 -0.73 8.74 7.66
CA TYR A 6 -1.94 8.72 6.82
C TYR A 6 -2.27 10.08 6.16
N SER A 7 -1.36 10.63 5.37
CA SER A 7 -1.68 11.74 4.46
C SER A 7 -1.73 11.25 3.02
N ALA A 8 -2.83 11.51 2.31
CA ALA A 8 -3.02 11.08 0.92
C ALA A 8 -1.89 11.58 -0.02
N THR A 9 -1.28 12.73 0.29
CA THR A 9 -0.13 13.27 -0.45
C THR A 9 1.15 12.48 -0.18
N SER A 10 1.34 12.01 1.05
CA SER A 10 2.48 11.17 1.43
C SER A 10 2.37 9.77 0.84
N LEU A 11 1.15 9.24 0.73
CA LEU A 11 0.86 7.95 0.11
C LEU A 11 1.24 7.94 -1.39
N LYS A 12 0.91 9.02 -2.12
CA LYS A 12 1.32 9.20 -3.52
C LYS A 12 2.83 9.24 -3.67
N LYS A 13 3.54 9.96 -2.81
CA LYS A 13 5.01 10.02 -2.82
C LYS A 13 5.62 8.65 -2.49
N LEU A 14 5.07 7.94 -1.50
CA LEU A 14 5.49 6.58 -1.15
C LEU A 14 5.32 5.62 -2.32
N TYR A 15 4.20 5.68 -3.03
CA TYR A 15 3.97 4.86 -4.22
C TYR A 15 5.04 5.12 -5.28
N VAL A 16 5.34 6.38 -5.61
CA VAL A 16 6.41 6.73 -6.56
C VAL A 16 7.78 6.17 -6.14
N LEU A 17 8.09 6.20 -4.84
CA LEU A 17 9.32 5.60 -4.32
C LEU A 17 9.32 4.07 -4.48
N ILE A 18 8.20 3.40 -4.14
CA ILE A 18 8.04 1.95 -4.35
C ILE A 18 8.28 1.59 -5.81
N LYS A 19 7.74 2.36 -6.77
CA LYS A 19 7.96 2.14 -8.20
C LYS A 19 9.45 2.23 -8.59
N LYS A 20 10.17 3.21 -8.04
CA LYS A 20 11.61 3.41 -8.32
C LYS A 20 12.49 2.35 -7.66
N CYS A 21 12.09 1.87 -6.49
CA CYS A 21 12.86 0.92 -5.69
C CYS A 21 12.57 -0.55 -6.05
N LEU A 22 11.43 -0.84 -6.67
CA LEU A 22 11.14 -2.21 -7.12
C LEU A 22 12.04 -2.57 -8.30
N ARG A 23 12.71 -3.72 -8.16
CA ARG A 23 13.52 -4.30 -9.23
C ARG A 23 12.59 -5.00 -10.24
N PRO A 24 12.56 -4.59 -11.52
CA PRO A 24 11.86 -5.35 -12.55
C PRO A 24 12.50 -6.74 -12.73
N PRO A 25 11.76 -7.80 -13.10
CA PRO A 25 10.31 -7.87 -13.35
C PRO A 25 9.50 -8.51 -12.21
N TYR A 26 10.14 -8.97 -11.12
CA TYR A 26 9.50 -9.76 -10.06
C TYR A 26 9.59 -9.15 -8.66
N GLY A 27 9.99 -7.88 -8.54
CA GLY A 27 10.01 -7.19 -7.24
C GLY A 27 8.64 -7.25 -6.59
N VAL A 28 8.56 -7.60 -5.31
CA VAL A 28 7.31 -7.63 -4.54
C VAL A 28 7.49 -6.75 -3.32
N VAL A 29 6.46 -6.00 -2.94
CA VAL A 29 6.47 -5.20 -1.72
C VAL A 29 5.37 -5.68 -0.77
N TYR A 30 5.74 -5.87 0.49
CA TYR A 30 4.83 -6.20 1.57
C TYR A 30 4.61 -4.95 2.42
N LEU A 31 3.35 -4.62 2.68
CA LEU A 31 2.95 -3.45 3.45
C LEU A 31 1.99 -3.88 4.54
N ALA A 32 2.30 -3.53 5.78
CA ALA A 32 1.36 -3.62 6.89
C ALA A 32 0.73 -2.24 7.10
N ALA A 33 -0.59 -2.16 7.00
CA ALA A 33 -1.35 -0.95 7.21
C ALA A 33 -2.32 -1.14 8.38
N LYS A 34 -2.34 -0.21 9.34
CA LYS A 34 -3.31 -0.26 10.43
C LYS A 34 -4.72 0.00 9.90
N LYS A 35 -5.70 -0.80 10.33
CA LYS A 35 -7.11 -0.68 9.94
C LYS A 35 -7.75 0.60 10.46
N ASN A 36 -7.31 1.06 11.63
CA ASN A 36 -8.04 2.05 12.43
C ASN A 36 -7.21 3.30 12.72
N TYR A 37 -7.49 4.36 11.95
CA TYR A 37 -7.57 5.72 12.49
C TYR A 37 -9.02 6.16 12.28
N VAL A 38 -9.77 6.24 13.37
CA VAL A 38 -11.22 6.52 13.40
C VAL A 38 -11.56 7.70 12.48
N GLY A 39 -12.37 7.44 11.45
CA GLY A 39 -12.98 8.47 10.60
C GLY A 39 -12.30 8.77 9.25
N PHE A 40 -11.08 8.27 8.98
CA PHE A 40 -10.45 8.42 7.67
C PHE A 40 -10.40 7.08 6.93
N ASN A 41 -11.05 7.04 5.76
CA ASN A 41 -10.98 5.94 4.79
C ASN A 41 -9.57 5.32 4.78
N SER A 42 -9.44 4.08 5.26
CA SER A 42 -8.16 3.45 5.60
C SER A 42 -7.08 3.71 4.53
N GLY A 43 -5.88 4.11 4.93
CA GLY A 43 -4.77 4.34 4.00
C GLY A 43 -4.49 3.14 3.10
N ALA A 44 -4.85 1.92 3.54
CA ALA A 44 -4.85 0.70 2.73
C ALA A 44 -5.82 0.77 1.53
N ARG A 45 -7.06 1.21 1.73
CA ARG A 45 -8.03 1.41 0.63
C ARG A 45 -7.59 2.51 -0.33
N GLN A 46 -7.09 3.63 0.19
CA GLN A 46 -6.56 4.71 -0.66
C GLN A 46 -5.36 4.26 -1.48
N LEU A 47 -4.48 3.44 -0.90
CA LEU A 47 -3.33 2.88 -1.61
C LEU A 47 -3.79 1.90 -2.68
N ARG A 48 -4.77 1.05 -2.36
CA ARG A 48 -5.36 0.12 -3.32
C ARG A 48 -5.99 0.86 -4.50
N SER A 49 -6.80 1.88 -4.25
CA SER A 49 -7.37 2.71 -5.31
C SER A 49 -6.29 3.33 -6.19
N LEU A 50 -5.20 3.83 -5.60
CA LEU A 50 -4.07 4.40 -6.36
C LEU A 50 -3.35 3.34 -7.21
N VAL A 51 -3.14 2.15 -6.65
CA VAL A 51 -2.52 1.01 -7.35
C VAL A 51 -3.38 0.58 -8.54
N ASP A 52 -4.70 0.48 -8.33
CA ASP A 52 -5.67 0.10 -9.35
C ASP A 52 -5.80 1.18 -10.45
N GLU A 53 -5.73 2.47 -10.11
CA GLU A 53 -5.75 3.59 -11.08
C GLU A 53 -4.52 3.60 -12.00
N GLU A 54 -3.31 3.38 -11.48
CA GLU A 54 -2.10 3.39 -12.32
C GLU A 54 -1.89 2.08 -13.10
N GLY A 55 -2.46 0.96 -12.63
CA GLY A 55 -2.45 -0.32 -13.37
C GLY A 55 -1.09 -1.01 -13.52
N ILE A 56 0.00 -0.43 -12.99
CA ILE A 56 1.37 -0.98 -13.06
C ILE A 56 1.59 -2.11 -12.06
N PHE A 57 0.96 -2.02 -10.88
CA PHE A 57 1.04 -3.01 -9.82
C PHE A 57 -0.34 -3.60 -9.57
N GLY A 58 -0.40 -4.89 -9.19
CA GLY A 58 -1.55 -5.51 -8.55
C GLY A 58 -1.39 -5.47 -7.03
N ALA A 59 -2.53 -5.38 -6.33
CA ALA A 59 -2.58 -5.47 -4.87
C ALA A 59 -3.33 -6.74 -4.43
N HIS A 60 -2.73 -7.49 -3.52
CA HIS A 60 -3.34 -8.69 -2.92
C HIS A 60 -3.30 -8.58 -1.40
N LEU A 61 -4.44 -8.76 -0.74
CA LEU A 61 -4.52 -8.86 0.72
C LEU A 61 -4.02 -10.26 1.12
N VAL A 62 -2.90 -10.32 1.83
CA VAL A 62 -2.29 -11.58 2.26
C VAL A 62 -2.89 -12.04 3.58
N ASN A 63 -3.10 -11.10 4.50
CA ASN A 63 -3.64 -11.44 5.82
C ASN A 63 -4.37 -10.24 6.42
N GLU A 64 -5.44 -10.54 7.15
CA GLU A 64 -6.25 -9.57 7.85
C GLU A 64 -6.12 -9.83 9.35
N LEU A 65 -5.51 -8.91 10.09
CA LEU A 65 -5.39 -8.96 11.54
C LEU A 65 -6.42 -8.00 12.17
N ALA A 66 -6.68 -8.19 13.47
CA ALA A 66 -7.65 -7.38 14.21
C ALA A 66 -7.37 -5.86 14.13
N ASP A 67 -6.10 -5.46 14.08
CA ASP A 67 -5.68 -4.06 14.04
C ASP A 67 -5.01 -3.67 12.70
N ARG A 68 -4.62 -4.63 11.86
CA ARG A 68 -3.70 -4.40 10.72
C ARG A 68 -4.00 -5.31 9.55
N ASP A 69 -3.85 -4.78 8.35
CA ASP A 69 -3.96 -5.53 7.11
C ASP A 69 -2.58 -5.66 6.46
N ILE A 70 -2.23 -6.86 6.04
CA ILE A 70 -0.98 -7.16 5.34
C ILE A 70 -1.29 -7.28 3.86
N TRP A 71 -0.69 -6.39 3.08
CA TRP A 71 -0.85 -6.29 1.64
C TRP A 71 0.43 -6.69 0.92
N LYS A 72 0.27 -7.37 -0.21
CA LYS A 72 1.32 -7.69 -1.17
C LYS A 72 1.05 -6.92 -2.46
N LEU A 73 1.99 -6.07 -2.84
CA LEU A 73 2.02 -5.40 -4.13
C LEU A 73 2.97 -6.16 -5.06
N PHE A 74 2.53 -6.46 -6.27
CA PHE A 74 3.33 -7.15 -7.28
C PHE A 74 3.18 -6.47 -8.64
N PRO A 75 4.23 -6.37 -9.47
CA PRO A 75 4.12 -5.85 -10.83
C PRO A 75 3.20 -6.76 -11.64
N LYS A 76 2.36 -6.17 -12.47
CA LYS A 76 1.56 -6.91 -13.46
C LYS A 76 2.43 -7.36 -14.64
#